data_AF-J7CTU2-F1
#
_entry.id   AF-J7CTU2-F1
#
_cell.length_a   1.000
_cell.length_b   1.000
_cell.length_c   1.000
_cell.angle_alpha   90.00
_cell.angle_beta   90.00
_cell.angle_gamma   90.00
#
_symmetry.space_group_name_H-M   'P 1'
#
loop_
_entity.id
_entity.type
_entity.pdbx_description
1 polymer ?
#
loop_
_entity_poly.entity_id
_entity_poly.type
_entity_poly.pdbx_seq_one_letter_code
_entity_poly.pdbx_strand_id
1 'polypeptide(L)' 'AKEWIAQKESSGSYTATNGRYIGRYQLDSSYLNGDYSAANQEKVAEQYVASRYGSWEAAKAFWEANGWY' A
#
# COMPACT_ATOMS: atom_id res chain seq x y z
N ALA A 1 9.44 6.67 4.78
CA ALA A 1 9.16 5.21 4.80
C ALA A 1 8.22 4.73 3.69
N LYS A 2 7.24 5.56 3.24
CA LYS A 2 6.29 5.25 2.17
C LYS A 2 6.89 4.65 0.89
N GLU A 3 7.90 5.32 0.32
CA GLU A 3 8.54 4.84 -0.92
C GLU A 3 9.16 3.45 -0.75
N TRP A 4 9.77 3.19 0.40
CA TRP A 4 10.38 1.91 0.67
C TRP A 4 9.34 0.78 0.67
N ILE A 5 8.16 1.00 1.27
CA ILE A 5 7.05 0.03 1.23
C ILE A 5 6.58 -0.15 -0.21
N ALA A 6 6.35 0.92 -0.96
CA ALA A 6 5.94 0.84 -2.36
C ALA A 6 6.92 0.00 -3.22
N GLN A 7 8.22 0.17 -2.98
CA GLN A 7 9.25 -0.61 -3.67
C GLN A 7 9.21 -2.10 -3.28
N LYS A 8 8.97 -2.42 -2.00
CA LYS A 8 8.83 -3.81 -1.53
C LYS A 8 7.57 -4.50 -2.06
N GLU A 9 6.45 -3.80 -2.07
CA GLU A 9 5.15 -4.36 -2.47
C GLU A 9 5.02 -4.52 -3.98
N SER A 10 5.56 -3.59 -4.79
CA SER A 10 5.27 -3.56 -6.23
C SER A 10 6.40 -2.99 -7.11
N SER A 11 7.60 -2.76 -6.56
CA SER A 11 8.62 -1.94 -7.22
C SER A 11 8.12 -0.53 -7.59
N GLY A 12 7.14 -0.01 -6.85
CA GLY A 12 6.50 1.28 -7.10
C GLY A 12 5.45 1.32 -8.22
N SER A 13 5.05 0.19 -8.79
CA SER A 13 4.12 0.19 -9.93
C SER A 13 2.66 0.38 -9.52
N TYR A 14 2.03 1.45 -10.01
CA TYR A 14 0.58 1.67 -9.83
C TYR A 14 -0.29 0.68 -10.61
N THR A 15 0.28 -0.08 -11.54
CA THR A 15 -0.44 -1.06 -12.37
C THR A 15 -0.15 -2.51 -11.99
N ALA A 16 0.68 -2.75 -10.96
CA ALA A 16 0.92 -4.10 -10.44
C ALA A 16 -0.38 -4.72 -9.93
N THR A 17 -0.63 -6.00 -10.21
CA THR A 17 -1.80 -6.71 -9.69
C THR A 17 -1.54 -8.20 -9.64
N ASN A 18 -2.11 -8.86 -8.63
CA ASN A 18 -2.19 -10.31 -8.53
C ASN A 18 -3.65 -10.82 -8.51
N GLY A 19 -4.59 -9.99 -8.97
CA GLY A 19 -6.03 -10.28 -8.99
C GLY A 19 -6.77 -9.86 -7.72
N ARG A 20 -6.13 -9.91 -6.54
CA ARG A 20 -6.72 -9.47 -5.27
C ARG A 20 -6.18 -8.12 -4.81
N TYR A 21 -4.87 -7.97 -4.91
CA TYR A 21 -4.15 -6.79 -4.46
C TYR A 21 -3.74 -5.94 -5.66
N ILE A 22 -3.92 -4.62 -5.51
CA ILE A 22 -3.84 -3.66 -6.61
C ILE A 22 -2.80 -2.60 -6.31
N GLY A 23 -1.96 -2.38 -7.31
CA GLY A 23 -1.14 -1.21 -7.52
C GLY A 23 0.01 -1.04 -6.52
N ARG A 24 0.39 0.23 -6.33
CA ARG A 24 1.69 0.62 -5.77
C ARG A 24 1.96 0.06 -4.38
N TYR A 25 0.90 -0.06 -3.59
CA TYR A 25 0.95 -0.53 -2.20
C TYR A 25 0.29 -1.90 -2.02
N GLN A 26 -0.04 -2.59 -3.11
CA GLN A 26 -0.74 -3.88 -3.10
C GLN A 26 -1.96 -3.87 -2.15
N LEU A 27 -2.81 -2.84 -2.27
CA LEU A 27 -4.02 -2.71 -1.44
C LEU A 27 -5.07 -3.73 -1.89
N ASP A 28 -5.85 -4.28 -0.96
CA ASP A 28 -6.99 -5.13 -1.33
C ASP A 28 -7.95 -4.32 -2.22
N SER A 29 -8.36 -4.91 -3.35
CA SER A 29 -9.20 -4.25 -4.35
C SER A 29 -10.47 -3.61 -3.78
N SER A 30 -11.01 -4.19 -2.70
CA SER A 30 -12.20 -3.68 -2.01
C SER A 30 -12.01 -2.28 -1.41
N TYR A 31 -10.78 -1.91 -1.02
CA TYR A 31 -10.50 -0.58 -0.47
C TYR A 31 -10.52 0.52 -1.53
N LEU A 32 -10.30 0.15 -2.78
CA LEU A 32 -10.22 1.08 -3.89
C LEU A 32 -11.59 1.39 -4.51
N ASN A 33 -12.65 0.66 -4.12
CA ASN A 33 -14.03 0.89 -4.58
C ASN A 33 -14.17 0.98 -6.12
N GLY A 34 -13.35 0.22 -6.85
CA GLY A 34 -13.31 0.22 -8.32
C GLY A 34 -12.52 1.37 -8.96
N ASP A 35 -12.05 2.35 -8.19
CA ASP A 35 -11.15 3.41 -8.67
C ASP A 35 -9.68 3.02 -8.41
N TYR A 36 -9.02 2.51 -9.45
CA TYR A 36 -7.62 2.10 -9.38
C TYR A 36 -6.64 3.19 -9.83
N SER A 37 -7.09 4.45 -9.92
CA SER A 37 -6.20 5.56 -10.25
C SER A 37 -5.08 5.73 -9.22
N ALA A 38 -3.95 6.26 -9.66
CA ALA A 38 -2.83 6.55 -8.76
C ALA A 38 -3.26 7.45 -7.59
N ALA A 39 -4.08 8.47 -7.86
CA ALA A 39 -4.59 9.39 -6.84
C ALA A 39 -5.42 8.67 -5.76
N ASN A 40 -6.30 7.75 -6.15
CA ASN A 40 -7.08 6.99 -5.18
C ASN A 40 -6.22 5.99 -4.41
N GLN A 41 -5.27 5.31 -5.07
CA GLN A 41 -4.30 4.43 -4.39
C GLN A 41 -3.49 5.19 -3.33
N GLU A 42 -3.00 6.39 -3.65
CA GLU A 42 -2.26 7.24 -2.71
C GLU A 42 -3.13 7.62 -1.50
N LYS A 43 -4.36 8.08 -1.76
CA LYS A 43 -5.31 8.49 -0.71
C LYS A 43 -5.67 7.32 0.22
N VAL A 44 -6.04 6.18 -0.36
CA VAL A 44 -6.45 5.00 0.41
C VAL A 44 -5.27 4.42 1.19
N ALA A 45 -4.06 4.40 0.61
CA ALA A 45 -2.87 3.96 1.31
C ALA A 45 -2.55 4.85 2.52
N GLU A 46 -2.64 6.18 2.39
CA GLU A 46 -2.46 7.10 3.52
C GLU A 46 -3.48 6.82 4.65
N GLN A 47 -4.76 6.64 4.29
CA GLN A 47 -5.81 6.32 5.26
C GLN A 47 -5.59 4.98 5.95
N TYR A 48 -5.22 3.95 5.18
CA TYR A 48 -4.91 2.61 5.69
C TYR A 48 -3.73 2.66 6.67
N VAL A 49 -2.64 3.32 6.29
CA VAL A 49 -1.45 3.45 7.14
C VAL A 49 -1.74 4.22 8.41
N ALA A 50 -2.41 5.36 8.29
CA ALA A 50 -2.78 6.16 9.45
C ALA A 50 -3.68 5.37 10.42
N SER A 51 -4.65 4.60 9.91
CA SER A 51 -5.55 3.82 10.75
C SER A 51 -4.90 2.58 11.36
N ARG A 52 -4.07 1.86 10.61
CA ARG A 52 -3.54 0.55 11.02
C ARG A 52 -2.21 0.66 11.77
N TYR A 53 -1.33 1.53 11.29
CA TYR A 53 0.05 1.65 11.76
C TYR A 53 0.30 3.00 12.45
N GLY A 54 -0.54 4.01 12.22
CA GLY A 54 -0.37 5.37 12.74
C GLY A 54 0.57 6.23 11.89
N SER A 55 1.66 5.67 11.38
CA SER A 55 2.59 6.35 10.46
C SER A 55 3.25 5.38 9.48
N TRP A 56 3.82 5.92 8.41
CA TRP A 56 4.59 5.14 7.44
C TRP A 56 5.86 4.54 8.07
N GLU A 57 6.46 5.22 9.04
CA GLU A 57 7.62 4.72 9.78
C GLU A 57 7.24 3.47 10.60
N ALA A 58 6.08 3.50 11.27
CA ALA A 58 5.56 2.34 12.00
C ALA A 58 5.16 1.20 11.04
N ALA A 59 4.57 1.53 9.88
CA ALA A 59 4.26 0.53 8.85
C ALA A 59 5.52 -0.16 8.32
N LYS A 60 6.60 0.60 8.10
CA LYS A 60 7.89 0.05 7.68
C LYS A 60 8.51 -0.83 8.77
N ALA A 61 8.49 -0.40 10.03
CA ALA A 61 8.96 -1.21 11.15
C ALA A 61 8.16 -2.52 11.28
N PHE A 62 6.84 -2.46 11.09
CA PHE A 62 5.99 -3.64 11.05
C PHE A 62 6.40 -4.59 9.92
N TRP A 63 6.59 -4.08 8.70
CA TRP A 63 7.05 -4.89 7.58
C TRP A 63 8.41 -5.52 7.84
N GLU A 64 9.38 -4.76 8.35
CA GLU A 64 10.72 -5.27 8.67
C GLU A 64 10.69 -6.40 9.71
N ALA A 65 9.72 -6.38 10.62
CA ALA A 65 9.53 -7.42 11.63
C ALA A 65 8.74 -8.65 11.12
N ASN A 66 7.80 -8.46 10.17
CA ASN A 66 6.83 -9.50 9.81
C ASN A 66 6.95 -10.01 8.35
N GLY A 67 7.56 -9.24 7.46
CA GLY A 67 7.71 -9.54 6.04
C GLY A 67 6.47 -9.30 5.18
N TRP A 68 5.49 -8.53 5.66
CA TRP A 68 4.27 -8.21 4.93
C TRP A 68 3.69 -6.84 5.30
N TYR A 69 2.81 -6.32 4.42
CA TYR A 69 2.14 -5.01 4.51
C TYR A 69 0.61 -5.12 4.46
#